data_AF-A0A929YDM3-F1
#
_entry.id   AF-A0A929YDM3-F1
#
_cell.length_a   1.000
_cell.length_b   1.000
_cell.length_c   1.000
_cell.angle_alpha   90.00
_cell.angle_beta   90.00
_cell.angle_gamma   90.00
#
_symmetry.space_group_name_H-M   'P 1'
#
loop_
_entity.id
_entity.type
_entity.pdbx_description
1 polymer ?
#
loop_
_entity_poly.entity_id
_entity_poly.type
_entity_poly.pdbx_seq_one_letter_code
_entity_poly.pdbx_strand_id
1 'polypeptide(L)'
;MKDILTQPWMVEMIRTTTNMYNHGWDERNGGNVSLLLDPDSYGEYADLPVLRKIPTGFSCPDLEGKYFLVTGTGKYFKNVQYAPEVN
;
A
#
# COMPACT_ATOMS: atom_id res chain seq x y z
N MET A 1 -10.21 12.59 11.39
CA MET A 1 -9.63 11.48 10.60
C MET A 1 -8.89 10.59 11.56
N LYS A 2 -9.19 9.29 11.55
CA LYS A 2 -8.43 8.33 12.35
C LYS A 2 -7.00 8.24 11.81
N ASP A 3 -6.06 7.89 12.68
CA ASP A 3 -4.69 7.64 12.28
C ASP A 3 -4.65 6.45 11.30
N ILE A 4 -4.27 6.73 10.06
CA ILE A 4 -4.20 5.77 8.96
C ILE A 4 -3.25 4.61 9.28
N LEU A 5 -2.23 4.84 10.11
CA LEU A 5 -1.26 3.83 10.53
C LEU A 5 -1.87 2.77 11.46
N THR A 6 -3.00 3.09 12.09
CA THR A 6 -3.72 2.17 13.01
C THR A 6 -4.86 1.42 12.32
N GLN A 7 -5.14 1.71 11.05
CA GLN A 7 -6.24 1.06 10.33
C GLN A 7 -5.94 -0.43 10.11
N PRO A 8 -6.95 -1.32 10.18
CA PRO A 8 -6.72 -2.76 10.08
C PRO A 8 -5.99 -3.18 8.80
N TRP A 9 -6.32 -2.58 7.66
CA TRP A 9 -5.70 -2.87 6.37
C TRP A 9 -4.24 -2.38 6.28
N MET A 10 -3.89 -1.28 6.98
CA MET A 10 -2.50 -0.79 7.04
C MET A 10 -1.66 -1.69 7.94
N VAL A 11 -2.18 -2.02 9.12
CA VAL A 11 -1.53 -2.95 10.06
C VAL A 11 -1.31 -4.31 9.41
N GLU A 12 -2.28 -4.81 8.64
CA GLU A 12 -2.15 -6.09 7.95
C GLU A 12 -1.12 -6.06 6.82
N MET A 13 -1.04 -4.97 6.04
CA MET A 13 0.01 -4.77 5.04
C MET A 13 1.42 -4.77 5.67
N ILE A 14 1.58 -4.05 6.80
CA ILE A 14 2.85 -3.99 7.54
C ILE A 14 3.22 -5.39 8.05
N ARG A 15 2.28 -6.14 8.64
CA ARG A 15 2.50 -7.51 9.12
C ARG A 15 2.87 -8.46 7.99
N THR A 16 2.14 -8.39 6.88
CA THR A 16 2.35 -9.25 5.71
C THR A 16 3.76 -9.08 5.16
N THR A 17 4.15 -7.85 4.83
CA THR A 17 5.49 -7.55 4.30
C THR A 17 6.61 -7.90 5.30
N THR A 18 6.38 -7.68 6.60
CA THR A 18 7.32 -8.09 7.66
C THR A 18 7.50 -9.61 7.73
N ASN A 19 6.40 -10.37 7.66
CA ASN A 19 6.43 -11.82 7.69
C ASN A 19 7.12 -12.39 6.45
N MET A 20 6.80 -11.88 5.26
CA MET A 20 7.43 -12.34 4.03
C MET A 20 8.95 -12.08 4.04
N TYR A 21 9.39 -10.93 4.55
CA TYR A 21 10.81 -10.66 4.78
C TYR A 21 11.43 -11.63 5.80
N ASN A 22 10.77 -11.88 6.93
CA ASN A 22 11.26 -12.80 7.97
C ASN A 22 11.36 -14.25 7.48
N HIS A 23 10.54 -14.64 6.50
CA HIS A 23 10.65 -15.93 5.82
C HIS A 23 11.78 -15.98 4.77
N GLY A 24 12.46 -14.87 4.51
CA GLY A 24 13.57 -14.78 3.56
C GLY A 24 13.13 -14.75 2.09
N TRP A 25 11.86 -14.42 1.81
CA TRP A 25 11.33 -14.43 0.44
C TRP A 25 11.68 -13.16 -0.34
N ASP A 26 11.86 -12.04 0.36
CA ASP A 26 11.89 -10.69 -0.21
C ASP A 26 13.21 -9.98 0.10
N GLU A 27 14.32 -10.55 -0.37
CA GLU A 27 15.64 -9.93 -0.23
C GLU A 27 15.71 -8.59 -0.99
N ARG A 28 16.37 -7.60 -0.37
CA ARG A 28 16.53 -6.25 -0.91
C ARG A 28 15.17 -5.63 -1.28
N ASN A 29 14.94 -5.40 -2.58
CA ASN A 29 13.70 -4.86 -3.13
C ASN A 29 12.96 -5.90 -3.99
N GLY A 30 13.26 -7.19 -3.77
CA GLY A 30 12.44 -8.28 -4.28
C GLY A 30 11.13 -8.31 -3.50
N GLY A 31 10.01 -8.52 -4.21
CA GLY A 31 8.66 -8.45 -3.63
C GLY A 31 7.89 -7.19 -3.99
N ASN A 32 6.58 -7.33 -4.14
CA ASN A 32 5.63 -6.23 -4.16
C ASN A 32 4.27 -6.70 -3.63
N VAL A 33 3.52 -5.79 -3.02
CA VAL A 33 2.13 -6.02 -2.61
C VAL A 33 1.27 -4.88 -3.09
N SER A 34 0.13 -5.22 -3.68
CA SER A 34 -0.94 -4.29 -4.03
C SER A 34 -2.24 -4.80 -3.42
N LEU A 35 -2.81 -4.03 -2.49
CA LEU A 35 -4.06 -4.33 -1.81
C LEU A 35 -5.16 -3.42 -2.34
N LEU A 36 -6.19 -4.00 -2.97
CA LEU A 36 -7.43 -3.30 -3.25
C LEU A 36 -8.17 -3.06 -1.94
N LEU A 37 -8.44 -1.80 -1.60
CA LEU A 37 -9.14 -1.45 -0.38
C LEU A 37 -10.66 -1.58 -0.56
N ASP A 38 -11.33 -2.04 0.50
CA ASP A 38 -12.79 -2.08 0.56
C ASP A 38 -13.34 -0.65 0.65
N PRO A 39 -14.28 -0.23 -0.23
CA PRO A 39 -14.97 1.06 -0.17
C PRO A 39 -15.43 1.48 1.23
N ASP A 40 -15.94 0.53 2.03
CA ASP A 40 -16.46 0.81 3.36
C ASP A 40 -15.33 1.11 4.37
N SER A 41 -14.10 0.69 4.07
CA SER A 41 -12.93 0.83 4.95
C SER A 41 -12.16 2.14 4.77
N TYR A 42 -12.26 2.78 3.59
CA TYR A 42 -11.51 4.00 3.27
C TYR A 42 -12.38 5.25 3.16
N GLY A 43 -13.68 5.17 3.44
CA GLY A 43 -14.62 6.28 3.23
C GLY A 43 -14.18 7.64 3.82
N GLU A 44 -13.54 7.66 5.00
CA GLU A 44 -13.02 8.91 5.60
C GLU A 44 -11.75 9.48 4.92
N TYR A 45 -11.19 8.75 3.95
CA TYR A 45 -9.95 9.04 3.22
C TYR A 45 -10.16 9.18 1.69
N ALA A 46 -11.38 8.98 1.18
CA ALA A 46 -11.64 8.95 -0.27
C ALA A 46 -11.32 10.30 -0.95
N ASP A 47 -11.67 11.43 -0.33
CA ASP A 47 -11.57 12.76 -0.95
C ASP A 47 -10.34 13.57 -0.52
N LEU A 48 -9.21 12.89 -0.29
CA LEU A 48 -7.95 13.56 0.02
C LEU A 48 -7.37 14.29 -1.20
N PRO A 49 -6.64 15.41 -1.01
CA PRO A 49 -5.94 16.10 -2.08
C PRO A 49 -4.96 15.17 -2.82
N VAL A 50 -5.06 15.15 -4.15
CA VAL A 50 -4.13 14.39 -4.99
C VAL A 50 -2.74 15.02 -4.94
N LEU A 51 -1.77 14.30 -4.37
CA LEU A 51 -0.38 14.77 -4.27
C LEU A 51 0.38 14.67 -5.59
N ARG A 52 0.14 13.59 -6.34
CA ARG A 52 0.84 13.27 -7.60
C ARG A 52 -0.10 12.53 -8.55
N LYS A 53 0.03 12.78 -9.86
CA LYS A 53 -0.65 12.03 -10.92
C LYS A 53 0.39 11.32 -11.78
N ILE A 54 0.24 10.02 -11.95
CA ILE A 54 1.17 9.18 -12.73
C ILE A 54 0.35 8.48 -13.82
N PRO A 55 0.66 8.68 -15.12
CA PRO A 55 -0.02 7.97 -16.20
C PRO A 55 0.26 6.47 -16.14
N THR A 56 -0.78 5.64 -16.28
CA THR A 56 -0.66 4.17 -16.29
C THR A 56 -0.10 3.64 -17.61
N GLY A 57 -0.31 4.36 -18.72
CA GLY A 57 0.11 3.95 -20.06
C GLY A 57 -0.81 2.94 -20.74
N PHE A 58 -1.93 2.57 -20.12
CA PHE A 58 -2.97 1.68 -20.67
C PHE A 58 -4.35 2.05 -20.12
N SER A 59 -5.41 1.60 -20.82
CA SER A 59 -6.81 1.78 -20.40
C SER A 59 -7.23 0.65 -19.46
N CYS A 60 -7.86 0.99 -18.33
CA CYS A 60 -8.37 0.03 -17.36
C CYS A 60 -9.61 0.59 -16.63
N PRO A 61 -10.78 0.65 -17.31
CA PRO A 61 -12.00 1.25 -16.76
C PRO A 61 -12.51 0.50 -15.52
N ASP A 62 -12.26 -0.80 -15.41
CA ASP A 62 -12.69 -1.62 -14.27
C ASP A 62 -12.04 -1.22 -12.93
N LEU A 63 -11.00 -0.38 -12.96
CA LEU A 63 -10.32 0.15 -11.77
C LEU A 63 -10.69 1.60 -11.43
N GLU A 64 -11.58 2.23 -12.19
CA GLU A 64 -12.01 3.59 -11.90
C GLU A 64 -12.64 3.71 -10.51
N GLY A 65 -12.24 4.75 -9.78
CA GLY A 65 -12.70 5.02 -8.41
C GLY A 65 -12.20 4.06 -7.33
N LYS A 66 -11.38 3.05 -7.68
CA LYS A 66 -10.82 2.10 -6.71
C LYS A 66 -9.55 2.62 -6.07
N TYR A 67 -9.38 2.33 -4.78
CA TYR A 67 -8.23 2.75 -3.99
C TYR A 67 -7.34 1.54 -3.71
N PHE A 68 -6.04 1.73 -3.87
CA PHE A 68 -5.04 0.71 -3.63
C PHE A 68 -4.01 1.19 -2.62
N LEU A 69 -3.66 0.32 -1.68
CA LEU A 69 -2.43 0.42 -0.90
C LEU A 69 -1.35 -0.40 -1.60
N VAL A 70 -0.24 0.22 -1.97
CA VAL A 70 0.83 -0.42 -2.74
C VAL A 70 2.18 -0.21 -2.06
N THR A 71 3.07 -1.18 -2.18
CA THR A 71 4.49 -0.99 -1.85
C THR A 71 5.18 -0.15 -2.91
N GLY A 72 6.09 0.72 -2.52
CA GLY A 72 6.81 1.60 -3.45
C GLY A 72 7.86 0.87 -4.30
N THR A 73 8.10 1.39 -5.51
CA THR A 73 9.21 0.91 -6.36
C THR A 73 10.57 1.06 -5.66
N GLY A 74 11.36 -0.02 -5.68
CA GLY A 74 12.70 -0.06 -5.09
C GLY A 74 12.73 -0.06 -3.57
N LYS A 75 11.57 -0.20 -2.91
CA LYS A 75 11.44 -0.25 -1.45
C LYS A 75 11.65 -1.67 -0.93
N TYR A 76 11.94 -1.76 0.36
CA TYR A 76 12.42 -2.98 0.99
C TYR A 76 11.37 -3.40 2.03
N PHE A 77 10.87 -4.62 1.94
CA PHE A 77 9.84 -5.10 2.87
C PHE A 77 10.29 -5.01 4.33
N LYS A 78 11.58 -5.25 4.60
CA LYS A 78 12.18 -5.09 5.93
C LYS A 78 11.97 -3.71 6.58
N ASN A 79 11.81 -2.67 5.75
CA ASN A 79 11.71 -1.28 6.21
C ASN A 79 10.26 -0.85 6.46
N VAL A 80 9.27 -1.56 5.93
CA VAL A 80 7.86 -1.18 5.97
C VAL A 80 7.38 -1.00 7.41
N GLN A 81 7.73 -1.91 8.33
CA GLN A 81 7.35 -1.81 9.74
C GLN A 81 7.88 -0.57 10.48
N TYR A 82 8.98 0.01 10.01
CA TYR A 82 9.63 1.14 10.67
C TYR A 82 9.19 2.49 10.08
N ALA A 83 8.87 2.51 8.79
CA ALA A 83 8.49 3.74 8.10
C ALA A 83 7.50 3.46 6.95
N PRO A 84 6.24 3.09 7.23
CA PRO A 84 5.28 2.69 6.19
C PRO A 84 5.07 3.75 5.10
N GLU A 85 5.05 5.04 5.46
CA GLU A 85 4.77 6.17 4.56
C GLU A 85 5.79 6.36 3.42
N VAL A 86 7.02 5.86 3.58
CA VAL A 86 8.10 6.02 2.58
C VAL A 86 8.52 4.69 1.95
N ASN A 87 7.76 3.61 2.15
CA ASN A 87 8.06 2.27 1.64
C ASN A 87 6.96 1.69 0.74
#